data_AF-A0AAD5NNJ6-F1
#
_entry.id   AF-A0AAD5NNJ6-F1
#
_cell.length_a   1.000
_cell.length_b   1.000
_cell.length_c   1.000
_cell.angle_alpha   90.00
_cell.angle_beta   90.00
_cell.angle_gamma   90.00
#
_symmetry.space_group_name_H-M   'P 1'
#
loop_
_entity.id
_entity.type
_entity.pdbx_description
1 polymer ?
#
loop_
_entity_poly.entity_id
_entity_poly.type
_entity_poly.pdbx_seq_one_letter_code
_entity_poly.pdbx_strand_id
1 'polypeptide(L)'
;MANATDRPSPSPSSVNQDPPPPDTCARKPGGWRAVKYILGNESFEKLASMSLVGNLTVYLQSKYHIGGVFVVNIVSIWSGSSNIASLAGAFISDTYFGRFRTLLYGSIASLLVIIKQIIRYCNVCARDCI
;
A
#
# COMPACT_ATOMS: atom_id res chain seq x y z
N MET A 1 -22.19 -12.69 81.36
CA MET A 1 -21.55 -11.37 81.21
C MET A 1 -20.16 -11.58 80.61
N ALA A 2 -20.04 -11.43 79.29
CA ALA A 2 -18.80 -11.15 78.58
C ALA A 2 -19.23 -10.30 77.37
N ASN A 3 -18.83 -9.04 77.41
CA ASN A 3 -19.07 -8.02 76.42
C ASN A 3 -17.98 -8.14 75.33
N ALA A 4 -18.37 -8.22 74.06
CA ALA A 4 -17.46 -8.17 72.92
C ALA A 4 -18.16 -7.49 71.74
N THR A 5 -18.42 -6.20 71.92
CA THR A 5 -18.45 -5.23 70.81
C THR A 5 -17.07 -5.24 70.17
N ASP A 6 -16.95 -5.74 68.93
CA ASP A 6 -16.20 -5.15 67.80
C ASP A 6 -16.09 -6.19 66.67
N ARG A 7 -17.12 -6.29 65.83
CA ARG A 7 -16.90 -6.61 64.42
C ARG A 7 -16.78 -5.27 63.70
N PRO A 8 -15.61 -4.87 63.17
CA PRO A 8 -15.56 -3.76 62.27
C PRO A 8 -16.17 -4.22 60.93
N SER A 9 -17.36 -3.72 60.64
CA SER A 9 -17.76 -3.39 59.26
C SER A 9 -17.67 -1.87 59.22
N PRO A 10 -16.88 -1.23 58.32
CA PRO A 10 -17.13 -1.32 56.88
C PRO A 10 -15.89 -1.19 55.98
N SER A 11 -15.90 -1.82 54.81
CA SER A 11 -15.31 -1.21 53.62
C SER A 11 -15.80 -1.92 52.35
N PRO A 12 -16.39 -1.19 51.38
CA PRO A 12 -16.54 -1.68 50.03
C PRO A 12 -15.15 -1.57 49.37
N SER A 13 -14.32 -2.60 49.51
CA SER A 13 -13.05 -2.70 48.79
C SER A 13 -13.31 -3.05 47.33
N SER A 14 -13.65 -2.00 46.57
CA SER A 14 -13.15 -1.75 45.21
C SER A 14 -13.28 -2.91 44.20
N VAL A 15 -14.46 -3.05 43.59
CA VAL A 15 -14.48 -3.29 42.14
C VAL A 15 -13.89 -2.04 41.51
N ASN A 16 -12.57 -2.01 41.37
CA ASN A 16 -11.95 -1.12 40.41
C ASN A 16 -12.38 -1.65 39.04
N GLN A 17 -13.41 -1.01 38.47
CA GLN A 17 -13.51 -0.92 37.04
C GLN A 17 -12.20 -0.29 36.58
N ASP A 18 -11.27 -1.10 36.10
CA ASP A 18 -10.16 -0.56 35.32
C ASP A 18 -10.80 0.19 34.14
N PRO A 19 -10.54 1.51 33.98
CA PRO A 19 -10.99 2.21 32.78
C PRO A 19 -10.37 1.51 31.55
N PRO A 20 -11.10 1.32 30.43
CA PRO A 20 -10.50 0.83 29.19
C PRO A 20 -9.37 1.79 28.84
N PRO A 21 -8.13 1.33 28.66
CA PRO A 21 -6.95 2.19 28.71
C PRO A 21 -7.08 3.41 27.79
N PRO A 22 -7.22 4.64 28.32
CA PRO A 22 -6.68 5.82 27.67
C PRO A 22 -5.28 5.99 28.29
N ASP A 23 -4.20 5.89 27.54
CA ASP A 23 -3.69 7.06 26.87
C ASP A 23 -2.71 6.61 25.80
N THR A 24 -3.04 7.03 24.58
CA THR A 24 -2.11 7.38 23.52
C THR A 24 -0.67 7.55 24.02
N CYS A 25 0.16 6.54 23.78
CA CYS A 25 1.59 6.76 23.60
C CYS A 25 1.66 7.83 22.51
N ALA A 26 2.05 9.06 22.87
CA ALA A 26 2.09 10.21 21.99
C ALA A 26 3.03 9.90 20.82
N ARG A 27 2.50 9.20 19.81
CA ARG A 27 3.12 9.06 18.52
C ARG A 27 3.25 10.50 18.05
N LYS A 28 4.47 11.03 18.08
CA LYS A 28 4.81 12.27 17.38
C LYS A 28 4.04 12.24 16.08
N PRO A 29 3.13 13.20 15.82
CA PRO A 29 2.41 13.22 14.56
C PRO A 29 3.43 13.54 13.48
N GLY A 30 4.13 12.51 13.00
CA GLY A 30 4.80 12.48 11.70
C GLY A 30 3.77 12.53 10.56
N GLY A 31 2.51 12.83 10.89
CA GLY A 31 1.33 12.81 10.05
C GLY A 31 1.53 13.67 8.81
N TRP A 32 2.17 14.83 8.88
CA TRP A 32 2.36 15.67 7.69
C TRP A 32 3.27 15.06 6.61
N ARG A 33 4.21 14.18 6.98
CA ARG A 33 5.00 13.45 5.97
C ARG A 33 4.21 12.26 5.43
N ALA A 34 3.59 11.47 6.30
CA ALA A 34 2.78 10.32 5.90
C ALA A 34 1.58 10.71 5.02
N VAL A 35 0.88 11.78 5.39
CA VAL A 35 -0.28 12.32 4.66
C VAL A 35 0.10 12.70 3.23
N LYS A 36 1.27 13.30 3.01
CA LYS A 36 1.73 13.64 1.64
C LYS A 36 1.96 12.39 0.79
N TYR A 37 2.52 11.32 1.36
CA TYR A 37 2.72 10.07 0.63
C TYR A 37 1.41 9.37 0.31
N ILE A 38 0.47 9.33 1.26
CA ILE A 38 -0.87 8.75 1.07
C ILE A 38 -1.63 9.53 0.00
N LEU A 39 -1.62 10.86 0.09
CA LEU A 39 -2.31 11.72 -0.88
C LEU A 39 -1.67 11.61 -2.28
N GLY A 40 -0.34 11.53 -2.35
CA GLY A 40 0.38 11.29 -3.61
C GLY A 40 0.01 9.95 -4.24
N ASN A 41 -0.09 8.89 -3.44
CA ASN A 41 -0.52 7.57 -3.91
C ASN A 41 -1.98 7.60 -4.43
N GLU A 42 -2.91 8.10 -3.63
CA GLU A 42 -4.33 8.20 -3.98
C GLU A 42 -4.53 9.00 -5.27
N SER A 43 -3.88 10.16 -5.37
CA SER A 43 -3.97 11.01 -6.56
C SER A 43 -3.36 10.34 -7.79
N PHE A 44 -2.20 9.70 -7.66
CA PHE A 44 -1.59 8.97 -8.77
C PHE A 44 -2.48 7.82 -9.27
N GLU A 45 -3.07 7.05 -8.36
CA GLU A 45 -3.97 5.95 -8.70
C GLU A 45 -5.20 6.43 -9.48
N LYS A 46 -5.83 7.53 -9.04
CA LYS A 46 -6.97 8.11 -9.74
C LYS A 46 -6.59 8.73 -11.08
N LEU A 47 -5.47 9.43 -11.15
CA LEU A 47 -4.97 10.01 -12.40
C LEU A 47 -4.63 8.92 -13.43
N ALA A 48 -3.95 7.86 -13.02
CA ALA A 48 -3.63 6.72 -13.89
C ALA A 48 -4.89 6.06 -14.43
N SER A 49 -5.88 5.84 -13.55
CA SER A 49 -7.17 5.23 -13.93
C SER A 49 -7.93 6.09 -14.95
N MET A 50 -8.06 7.39 -14.69
CA MET A 50 -8.76 8.32 -15.60
C MET A 50 -8.03 8.48 -16.94
N SER A 51 -6.70 8.54 -16.93
CA SER A 51 -5.88 8.64 -18.14
C SER A 51 -6.04 7.41 -19.04
N LEU A 52 -6.01 6.22 -18.45
CA LEU A 52 -6.12 4.97 -19.19
C LEU A 52 -7.52 4.81 -19.79
N VAL A 53 -8.57 5.07 -19.00
CA VAL A 53 -9.96 5.06 -19.50
C VAL A 53 -10.19 6.11 -20.57
N GLY A 54 -9.60 7.30 -20.45
CA GLY A 54 -9.69 8.36 -21.45
C GLY A 54 -9.07 7.96 -22.79
N ASN A 55 -7.83 7.46 -22.77
CA ASN A 55 -7.15 6.99 -23.99
C ASN A 55 -7.89 5.80 -24.63
N LEU A 56 -8.36 4.85 -23.80
CA LEU A 56 -9.12 3.69 -24.26
C LEU A 56 -10.43 4.11 -24.94
N THR A 57 -11.19 5.00 -24.31
CA THR A 57 -12.47 5.51 -24.84
C THR A 57 -12.30 6.16 -26.22
N VAL A 58 -11.31 7.04 -26.35
CA VAL A 58 -11.02 7.72 -27.63
C VAL A 58 -10.56 6.71 -28.69
N TYR A 59 -9.75 5.73 -28.33
CA TYR A 59 -9.28 4.71 -29.27
C TYR A 59 -10.43 3.83 -29.78
N LEU A 60 -11.34 3.39 -28.89
CA LEU A 60 -12.50 2.60 -29.30
C LEU A 60 -13.45 3.40 -30.21
N GLN A 61 -13.67 4.68 -29.91
CA GLN A 61 -14.54 5.52 -30.74
C GLN A 61 -13.90 5.86 -32.09
N SER A 62 -12.61 6.22 -32.14
CA SER A 62 -11.96 6.70 -33.36
C SER A 62 -11.50 5.58 -34.29
N LYS A 63 -10.97 4.47 -33.76
CA LYS A 63 -10.41 3.38 -34.58
C LYS A 63 -11.40 2.26 -34.81
N TYR A 64 -12.15 1.90 -33.78
CA TYR A 64 -13.10 0.79 -33.85
C TYR A 64 -14.54 1.22 -34.15
N HIS A 65 -14.82 2.53 -34.20
CA HIS A 65 -16.15 3.10 -34.48
C HIS A 65 -17.28 2.45 -33.66
N ILE A 66 -16.98 2.07 -32.41
CA ILE A 66 -17.95 1.34 -31.58
C ILE A 66 -18.91 2.32 -30.91
N GLY A 67 -20.19 1.96 -30.89
CA GLY A 67 -21.26 2.78 -30.32
C GLY A 67 -21.04 3.08 -28.83
N GLY A 68 -21.46 4.27 -28.39
CA GLY A 68 -21.23 4.75 -27.01
C GLY A 68 -21.72 3.79 -25.92
N VAL A 69 -22.83 3.08 -26.15
CA VAL A 69 -23.37 2.06 -25.23
C VAL A 69 -22.38 0.92 -25.01
N PHE A 70 -21.69 0.47 -26.07
CA PHE A 70 -20.71 -0.60 -25.97
C PHE A 70 -19.42 -0.14 -25.28
N VAL A 71 -18.99 1.11 -25.53
CA VAL A 71 -17.85 1.71 -24.83
C VAL A 71 -18.09 1.77 -23.32
N VAL A 72 -19.28 2.20 -22.89
CA VAL A 72 -19.65 2.24 -21.46
C VAL A 72 -19.63 0.85 -20.83
N ASN A 73 -20.07 -0.19 -21.57
CA ASN A 73 -19.99 -1.57 -21.09
C ASN A 73 -18.52 -1.99 -20.85
N ILE A 74 -17.61 -1.66 -21.77
CA ILE A 74 -16.18 -1.95 -21.61
C ILE A 74 -15.59 -1.20 -20.41
N VAL A 75 -15.94 0.07 -20.21
CA VAL A 75 -15.50 0.83 -19.03
C VAL A 75 -16.05 0.24 -17.73
N SER A 76 -17.27 -0.29 -17.75
CA SER A 76 -17.87 -0.97 -16.57
C SER A 76 -17.16 -2.27 -16.25
N ILE A 77 -16.81 -3.07 -17.26
CA ILE A 77 -15.99 -4.29 -17.12
C ILE A 77 -14.60 -3.93 -16.59
N TRP A 78 -13.98 -2.86 -17.11
CA TRP A 78 -12.71 -2.35 -16.61
C TRP A 78 -12.80 -2.01 -15.11
N SER A 79 -13.82 -1.25 -14.69
CA SER A 79 -14.03 -0.93 -13.28
C SER A 79 -14.22 -2.18 -12.42
N GLY A 80 -15.00 -3.15 -12.88
CA GLY A 80 -15.14 -4.45 -12.20
C GLY A 80 -13.80 -5.18 -12.06
N SER A 81 -12.99 -5.19 -13.12
CA SER A 81 -11.67 -5.82 -13.11
C SER A 81 -10.68 -5.13 -12.18
N SER A 82 -10.71 -3.80 -12.06
CA SER A 82 -9.87 -3.05 -11.11
C SER A 82 -10.19 -3.40 -9.65
N ASN A 83 -11.47 -3.60 -9.32
CA ASN A 83 -11.87 -4.04 -7.98
C ASN A 83 -11.35 -5.46 -7.69
N ILE A 84 -11.50 -6.39 -8.63
CA ILE A 84 -10.99 -7.76 -8.49
C ILE A 84 -9.45 -7.75 -8.41
N ALA A 85 -8.77 -6.92 -9.20
CA ALA A 85 -7.33 -6.77 -9.16
C ALA A 85 -6.84 -6.24 -7.79
N SER A 86 -7.60 -5.35 -7.15
CA SER A 86 -7.29 -4.87 -5.80
C SER A 86 -7.47 -5.97 -4.74
N LEU A 87 -8.56 -6.77 -4.83
CA LEU A 87 -8.72 -7.97 -3.99
C LEU A 87 -7.60 -8.99 -4.20
N ALA A 88 -7.25 -9.26 -5.46
CA ALA A 88 -6.14 -10.13 -5.80
C ALA A 88 -4.81 -9.56 -5.28
N GLY A 89 -4.61 -8.24 -5.37
CA GLY A 89 -3.46 -7.53 -4.82
C GLY A 89 -3.36 -7.67 -3.30
N ALA A 90 -4.47 -7.61 -2.57
CA ALA A 90 -4.51 -7.87 -1.13
C ALA A 90 -4.13 -9.32 -0.82
N PHE A 91 -4.74 -10.29 -1.52
CA PHE A 91 -4.44 -11.72 -1.37
C PHE A 91 -2.98 -12.05 -1.70
N ILE A 92 -2.46 -11.42 -2.74
CA ILE A 92 -1.04 -11.47 -3.12
C ILE A 92 -0.22 -10.86 -1.98
N SER A 93 -0.57 -9.69 -1.44
CA SER A 93 0.16 -9.08 -0.32
C SER A 93 0.25 -10.01 0.90
N ASP A 94 -0.85 -10.66 1.27
CA ASP A 94 -0.95 -11.57 2.41
C ASP A 94 -0.13 -12.86 2.20
N THR A 95 0.00 -13.32 0.96
CA THR A 95 0.74 -14.56 0.61
C THR A 95 2.19 -14.30 0.17
N TYR A 96 2.53 -13.10 -0.30
CA TYR A 96 3.82 -12.76 -0.90
C TYR A 96 4.87 -12.22 0.07
N PHE A 97 4.59 -12.10 1.37
CA PHE A 97 5.61 -11.79 2.37
C PHE A 97 6.77 -12.83 2.42
N GLY A 98 6.71 -13.91 1.63
CA GLY A 98 7.82 -14.82 1.35
C GLY A 98 8.54 -14.65 -0.01
N ARG A 99 7.97 -13.99 -1.03
CA ARG A 99 8.47 -14.01 -2.44
C ARG A 99 8.81 -12.65 -3.05
N PHE A 100 8.35 -11.54 -2.46
CA PHE A 100 8.79 -10.20 -2.87
C PHE A 100 10.31 -10.01 -2.74
N ARG A 101 10.92 -10.69 -1.76
CA ARG A 101 12.38 -10.72 -1.60
C ARG A 101 13.08 -11.27 -2.83
N THR A 102 12.62 -12.37 -3.44
CA THR A 102 13.32 -12.95 -4.61
C THR A 102 13.21 -12.10 -5.86
N LEU A 103 12.10 -11.40 -6.09
CA LEU A 103 11.97 -10.43 -7.18
C LEU A 103 12.83 -9.18 -6.96
N LEU A 104 12.90 -8.69 -5.72
CA LEU A 104 13.77 -7.55 -5.37
C LEU A 104 15.25 -7.93 -5.52
N TYR A 105 15.65 -9.11 -5.03
CA TYR A 105 17.00 -9.65 -5.23
C TYR A 105 17.31 -9.87 -6.71
N GLY A 106 16.37 -10.38 -7.50
CA GLY A 106 16.51 -10.56 -8.94
C GLY A 106 16.74 -9.22 -9.66
N SER A 107 15.94 -8.21 -9.34
CA SER A 107 16.07 -6.88 -9.96
C SER A 107 17.36 -6.17 -9.56
N ILE A 108 17.78 -6.27 -8.29
CA ILE A 108 19.06 -5.74 -7.81
C ILE A 108 20.22 -6.47 -8.50
N ALA A 109 20.15 -7.79 -8.63
CA ALA A 109 21.17 -8.59 -9.30
C ALA A 109 21.32 -8.20 -10.78
N SER A 110 20.21 -8.06 -11.52
CA SER A 110 20.25 -7.63 -12.93
C SER A 110 20.84 -6.22 -13.10
N LEU A 111 20.48 -5.26 -12.24
CA LEU A 111 21.03 -3.91 -12.29
C LEU A 111 22.54 -3.88 -11.98
N LEU A 112 22.99 -4.64 -10.97
CA LEU A 112 24.42 -4.73 -10.63
C LEU A 112 25.24 -5.37 -11.76
N VAL A 113 24.69 -6.38 -12.44
CA VAL A 113 25.33 -7.01 -13.61
C VAL A 113 25.45 -6.04 -14.77
N ILE A 114 24.38 -5.30 -15.10
CA ILE A 114 24.39 -4.31 -16.19
C ILE A 114 25.37 -3.17 -15.87
N ILE A 115 25.36 -2.63 -14.65
CA ILE A 115 26.28 -1.56 -14.24
C ILE A 115 27.74 -2.04 -14.25
N LYS A 116 28.04 -3.25 -13.77
CA LYS A 116 29.39 -3.81 -13.85
C LYS A 116 29.85 -4.03 -15.29
N GLN A 117 28.95 -4.47 -16.17
CA GLN A 117 29.24 -4.66 -17.60
C GLN A 117 29.50 -3.31 -18.28
N ILE A 118 28.68 -2.29 -18.01
CA ILE A 118 28.85 -0.93 -18.52
C ILE A 118 30.15 -0.30 -18.01
N ILE A 119 30.50 -0.47 -16.74
CA ILE A 119 31.78 0.03 -16.20
C ILE A 119 32.96 -0.70 -16.86
N ARG A 120 32.88 -2.02 -17.07
CA ARG A 120 33.93 -2.77 -17.77
C ARG A 120 34.06 -2.34 -19.24
N TYR A 121 32.96 -2.05 -19.94
CA TYR A 121 32.97 -1.46 -21.29
C TYR A 121 33.54 -0.05 -21.31
N CYS A 122 33.17 0.80 -20.35
CA CYS A 122 33.69 2.15 -20.24
C CYS A 122 35.19 2.16 -19.90
N ASN A 123 35.67 1.17 -19.14
CA ASN A 123 37.09 1.01 -18.77
C ASN A 123 37.91 0.33 -19.88
N VAL A 124 37.26 -0.47 -20.75
CA VAL A 124 37.83 -0.95 -22.03
C VAL A 124 37.95 0.23 -23.01
N CYS A 125 36.86 0.98 -23.25
CA CYS A 125 36.89 2.16 -24.10
C CYS A 125 37.88 3.23 -23.61
N ALA A 126 38.05 3.41 -22.29
CA ALA A 126 39.03 4.35 -21.75
C ALA A 126 40.49 3.88 -21.90
N ARG A 127 40.73 2.57 -22.02
CA ARG A 127 42.06 2.00 -22.24
C ARG A 127 42.45 1.96 -23.72
N ASP A 128 41.45 1.89 -24.61
CA ASP A 128 41.62 1.99 -26.06
C ASP A 128 41.65 3.45 -26.57
N CYS A 129 41.42 4.43 -25.69
CA CYS A 129 41.39 5.87 -26.01
C CYS A 129 42.66 6.62 -25.52
N ILE A 130 43.71 5.90 -25.11
CA ILE A 130 45.05 6.44 -24.80
C ILE A 130 46.11 5.79 -25.69
#